data_AF-A0A2H6GYE3-F1
#
_entry.id   AF-A0A2H6GYE3-F1
#
_cell.length_a   1.000
_cell.length_b   1.000
_cell.length_c   1.000
_cell.angle_alpha   90.00
_cell.angle_beta   90.00
_cell.angle_gamma   90.00
#
_symmetry.space_group_name_H-M   'P 1'
#
loop_
_entity.id
_entity.type
_entity.pdbx_description
1 polymer ?
#
loop_
_entity_poly.entity_id
_entity_poly.type
_entity_poly.pdbx_seq_one_letter_code
_entity_poly.pdbx_strand_id
1 'polypeptide(L)'
;MSGTEKIVVDIEKPESEKIIPPVKEYSGSRFWPGEILSEGGMMLLAIAALFLLAAILPAPLGEVANPNKTLQPIYPEWYLLSVFGFVRFWVWDIPFIPAKFVGLLAPMVIGIAVLFLPFYDTWNKGGGEGQLKHIRRRKKGALIAIFILLQAVIMGAMAVILEKGLLKL
;
A
#
# COMPACT_ATOMS: atom_id res chain seq x y z
N MET A 1 39.53 -42.42 61.06
CA MET A 1 39.21 -41.02 60.73
C MET A 1 38.96 -40.97 59.23
N SER A 2 37.69 -41.13 58.84
CA SER A 2 37.26 -41.34 57.45
C SER A 2 36.95 -39.98 56.81
N GLY A 3 37.61 -39.67 55.69
CA GLY A 3 37.39 -38.44 54.94
C GLY A 3 35.99 -38.40 54.34
N THR A 4 35.23 -37.38 54.67
CA THR A 4 33.94 -37.06 54.04
C THR A 4 34.21 -36.13 52.87
N GLU A 5 34.40 -36.70 51.68
CA GLU A 5 34.46 -35.96 50.42
C GLU A 5 33.03 -35.53 50.07
N LYS A 6 32.76 -34.23 50.10
CA LYS A 6 31.47 -33.67 49.69
C LYS A 6 31.39 -33.76 48.16
N ILE A 7 30.62 -34.71 47.66
CA ILE A 7 30.25 -34.76 46.25
C ILE A 7 29.36 -33.54 45.98
N VAL A 8 29.98 -32.48 45.45
CA VAL A 8 29.27 -31.35 44.85
C VAL A 8 28.73 -31.87 43.52
N VAL A 9 27.47 -32.27 43.53
CA VAL A 9 26.72 -32.52 42.30
C VAL A 9 26.53 -31.14 41.65
N ASP A 10 27.41 -30.80 40.73
CA ASP A 10 27.20 -29.69 39.82
C ASP A 10 25.96 -30.04 38.98
N ILE A 11 24.83 -29.46 39.38
CA ILE A 11 23.57 -29.56 38.64
C ILE A 11 23.79 -28.76 37.36
N GLU A 12 24.28 -29.43 36.32
CA GLU A 12 24.35 -28.89 34.97
C GLU A 12 22.92 -28.59 34.53
N LYS A 13 22.61 -27.29 34.45
CA LYS A 13 21.31 -26.75 34.04
C LYS A 13 20.91 -27.39 32.70
N PRO A 14 19.73 -28.03 32.58
CA PRO A 14 19.41 -28.86 31.42
C PRO A 14 19.45 -28.03 30.13
N GLU A 15 20.17 -28.56 29.13
CA GLU A 15 20.45 -27.96 27.83
C GLU A 15 19.17 -27.58 27.03
N SER A 16 18.02 -28.15 27.42
CA SER A 16 16.70 -27.86 26.82
C SER A 16 16.24 -26.40 26.96
N GLU A 17 16.77 -25.64 27.91
CA GLU A 17 16.40 -24.22 28.07
C GLU A 17 17.09 -23.30 27.04
N LYS A 18 18.19 -23.75 26.40
CA LYS A 18 18.91 -22.96 25.39
C LYS A 18 18.27 -22.99 24.00
N ILE A 19 17.37 -23.94 23.72
CA ILE A 19 16.81 -24.18 22.38
C ILE A 19 15.59 -23.29 22.09
N ILE A 20 15.04 -22.62 23.11
CA ILE A 20 13.94 -21.67 22.91
C ILE A 20 14.57 -20.36 22.43
N PRO A 21 14.42 -19.96 21.15
CA PRO A 21 14.84 -18.62 20.73
C PRO A 21 14.16 -17.61 21.65
N PRO A 22 14.85 -16.52 22.08
CA PRO A 22 14.25 -15.57 23.00
C PRO A 22 12.90 -15.15 22.43
N VAL A 23 11.82 -15.41 23.19
CA VAL A 23 10.48 -14.95 22.84
C VAL A 23 10.64 -13.46 22.62
N LYS A 24 10.49 -13.03 21.37
CA LYS A 24 10.67 -11.65 20.96
C LYS A 24 9.87 -10.80 21.93
N GLU A 25 10.53 -10.07 22.82
CA GLU A 25 9.84 -9.22 23.79
C GLU A 25 9.12 -8.16 22.95
N TYR A 26 7.82 -8.34 22.76
CA TYR A 26 6.97 -7.35 22.14
C TYR A 26 7.00 -6.15 23.08
N SER A 27 7.72 -5.09 22.72
CA SER A 27 7.80 -3.84 23.48
C SER A 27 6.50 -3.02 23.35
N GLY A 28 5.35 -3.68 23.38
CA GLY A 28 4.02 -3.11 23.16
C GLY A 28 3.11 -3.24 24.38
N SER A 29 2.02 -2.45 24.38
CA SER A 29 0.89 -2.59 25.30
C SER A 29 0.30 -4.00 25.23
N ARG A 30 -0.29 -4.46 26.35
CA ARG A 30 -1.03 -5.73 26.35
C ARG A 30 -2.24 -5.60 25.42
N PHE A 31 -2.41 -6.60 24.54
CA PHE A 31 -3.53 -6.67 23.59
C PHE A 31 -4.89 -6.49 24.26
N TRP A 32 -5.10 -7.21 25.37
CA TRP A 32 -6.26 -7.05 26.24
C TRP A 32 -5.84 -6.43 27.58
N PRO A 33 -6.61 -5.48 28.14
CA PRO A 33 -7.80 -4.82 27.57
C PRO A 33 -7.50 -3.52 26.81
N GLY A 34 -6.30 -2.97 26.98
CA GLY A 34 -5.97 -1.60 26.58
C GLY A 34 -5.98 -1.39 25.06
N GLU A 35 -5.30 -2.25 24.31
CA GLU A 35 -5.18 -2.07 22.86
C GLU A 35 -6.52 -2.18 22.14
N ILE A 36 -7.36 -3.15 22.53
CA ILE A 36 -8.70 -3.31 21.96
C ILE A 36 -9.60 -2.10 22.21
N LEU A 37 -9.51 -1.48 23.40
CA LEU A 37 -10.30 -0.28 23.69
C LEU A 37 -9.83 0.92 22.87
N SER A 38 -8.50 1.08 22.70
CA SER A 38 -7.92 2.14 21.87
C SER A 38 -8.31 1.98 20.40
N GLU A 39 -8.07 0.81 19.82
CA GLU A 39 -8.39 0.50 18.42
C GLU A 39 -9.90 0.51 18.15
N GLY A 40 -10.71 -0.01 19.08
CA GLY A 40 -12.16 0.07 19.01
C GLY A 40 -12.68 1.52 19.03
N GLY A 41 -12.07 2.37 19.86
CA GLY A 41 -12.35 3.81 19.86
C GLY A 41 -12.01 4.49 18.53
N MET A 42 -10.86 4.16 17.93
CA MET A 42 -10.46 4.67 16.62
C MET A 42 -11.40 4.21 15.50
N MET A 43 -11.85 2.95 15.54
CA MET A 43 -12.85 2.42 14.62
C MET A 43 -14.18 3.18 14.71
N LEU A 44 -14.68 3.42 15.92
CA LEU A 44 -15.90 4.19 16.14
C LEU A 44 -15.75 5.64 15.66
N LEU A 45 -14.59 6.26 15.90
CA LEU A 45 -14.30 7.60 15.41
C LEU A 45 -14.28 7.66 13.87
N ALA A 46 -13.68 6.68 13.20
CA ALA A 46 -13.69 6.59 11.75
C ALA A 46 -15.12 6.46 11.19
N ILE A 47 -15.96 5.63 11.82
CA ILE A 47 -17.37 5.48 11.45
C ILE A 47 -18.14 6.79 11.67
N ALA A 48 -17.94 7.45 12.82
CA ALA A 48 -18.57 8.73 13.10
C ALA A 48 -18.17 9.81 12.08
N ALA A 49 -16.89 9.84 11.67
CA ALA A 49 -16.41 10.75 10.64
C ALA A 49 -17.08 10.49 9.28
N LEU A 50 -17.28 9.23 8.90
CA LEU A 50 -17.99 8.86 7.66
C LEU A 50 -19.47 9.27 7.72
N PHE A 51 -20.16 9.04 8.85
CA PHE A 51 -21.55 9.49 9.02
C PHE A 51 -21.67 11.02 8.97
N LEU A 52 -20.74 11.72 9.62
CA LEU A 52 -20.70 13.19 9.57
C LEU A 52 -20.48 13.69 8.14
N LEU A 53 -19.56 13.08 7.40
CA LEU A 53 -19.31 13.41 6.00
C LEU A 53 -20.56 13.18 5.13
N ALA A 54 -21.23 12.03 5.30
CA ALA A 54 -22.46 11.71 4.57
C ALA A 54 -23.63 12.65 4.91
N ALA A 55 -23.70 13.14 6.15
CA ALA A 55 -24.72 14.10 6.58
C ALA A 55 -24.48 15.51 6.01
N ILE A 56 -23.22 15.93 5.88
CA ILE A 56 -22.86 17.26 5.34
C ILE A 56 -22.89 17.27 3.80
N LEU A 57 -22.42 16.20 3.17
CA LEU A 57 -22.30 16.07 1.71
C LEU A 57 -23.12 14.86 1.21
N PRO A 58 -24.45 15.01 1.06
CA PRO A 58 -25.29 13.94 0.54
C PRO A 58 -24.93 13.64 -0.92
N ALA A 59 -24.89 12.36 -1.28
CA ALA A 59 -24.59 11.94 -2.63
C ALA A 59 -25.70 12.36 -3.62
N PRO A 60 -25.37 13.08 -4.70
CA PRO A 60 -26.36 13.44 -5.72
C PRO A 60 -26.80 12.19 -6.51
N LEU A 61 -28.09 12.07 -6.77
CA LEU A 61 -28.63 11.07 -7.68
C LEU A 61 -28.48 11.56 -9.13
N GLY A 62 -27.83 10.76 -9.97
CA GLY A 62 -27.69 11.05 -11.40
C GLY A 62 -28.97 10.78 -12.20
N GLU A 63 -28.97 11.16 -13.48
CA GLU A 63 -30.06 10.84 -14.40
C GLU A 63 -30.16 9.32 -14.65
N VAL A 64 -31.37 8.85 -14.99
CA VAL A 64 -31.58 7.45 -15.39
C VAL A 64 -30.76 7.16 -16.64
N ALA A 65 -30.07 6.02 -16.64
CA ALA A 65 -29.23 5.60 -17.75
C ALA A 65 -30.05 5.49 -19.05
N ASN A 66 -29.74 6.35 -20.03
CA ASN A 66 -30.33 6.33 -21.35
C ASN A 66 -29.24 6.05 -22.40
N PRO A 67 -29.29 4.93 -23.14
CA PRO A 67 -28.26 4.59 -24.13
C PRO A 67 -28.21 5.56 -25.33
N ASN A 68 -29.26 6.33 -25.56
CA ASN A 68 -29.35 7.30 -26.66
C ASN A 68 -28.87 8.70 -26.28
N LYS A 69 -28.49 8.93 -25.01
CA LYS A 69 -27.98 10.21 -24.53
C LYS A 69 -26.64 10.01 -23.81
N THR A 70 -25.58 10.59 -24.36
CA THR A 70 -24.28 10.62 -23.69
C THR A 70 -24.26 11.75 -22.67
N LEU A 71 -24.20 11.42 -21.38
CA LEU A 71 -23.97 12.39 -20.32
C LEU A 71 -22.55 12.94 -20.48
N GLN A 72 -22.39 14.25 -20.54
CA GLN A 72 -21.09 14.92 -20.50
C GLN A 72 -21.06 15.79 -19.24
N PRO A 73 -20.05 15.66 -18.36
CA PRO A 73 -18.81 14.91 -18.51
C PRO A 73 -18.85 13.49 -17.88
N ILE A 74 -18.13 12.53 -18.50
CA ILE A 74 -17.98 11.16 -18.00
C ILE A 74 -16.65 11.05 -17.25
N TYR A 75 -16.67 11.22 -15.93
CA TYR A 75 -15.51 10.94 -15.09
C TYR A 75 -15.74 9.72 -14.21
N PRO A 76 -14.71 8.88 -14.02
CA PRO A 76 -14.72 7.92 -12.94
C PRO A 76 -14.36 8.59 -11.61
N GLU A 77 -14.39 7.81 -10.54
CA GLU A 77 -13.99 8.25 -9.20
C GLU A 77 -12.53 8.72 -9.14
N TRP A 78 -12.20 9.56 -8.16
CA TRP A 78 -10.91 10.25 -8.04
C TRP A 78 -9.68 9.32 -8.03
N TYR A 79 -9.80 8.12 -7.46
CA TYR A 79 -8.71 7.13 -7.43
C TYR A 79 -8.48 6.45 -8.80
N LEU A 80 -9.49 6.46 -9.67
CA LEU A 80 -9.43 5.93 -11.04
C LEU A 80 -9.01 6.98 -12.07
N LEU A 81 -8.93 8.27 -11.70
CA LEU A 81 -8.50 9.33 -12.61
C LEU A 81 -7.09 9.07 -13.18
N SER A 82 -6.20 8.48 -12.40
CA SER A 82 -4.85 8.11 -12.87
C SER A 82 -4.90 7.10 -14.02
N VAL A 83 -5.70 6.03 -13.88
CA VAL A 83 -5.92 5.00 -14.90
C VAL A 83 -6.63 5.58 -16.12
N PHE A 84 -7.66 6.40 -15.91
CA PHE A 84 -8.38 7.07 -16.98
C PHE A 84 -7.46 8.01 -17.79
N GLY A 85 -6.56 8.73 -17.11
CA GLY A 85 -5.52 9.54 -17.73
C GLY A 85 -4.61 8.74 -18.65
N PHE A 86 -4.17 7.55 -18.24
CA PHE A 86 -3.37 6.66 -19.10
C PHE A 86 -4.10 6.27 -20.38
N VAL A 87 -5.37 5.88 -20.27
CA VAL A 87 -6.19 5.46 -21.43
C VAL A 87 -6.45 6.62 -22.39
N ARG A 88 -6.67 7.83 -21.86
CA ARG A 88 -7.02 9.00 -22.66
C ARG A 88 -5.80 9.71 -23.26
N PHE A 89 -4.66 9.69 -22.58
CA PHE A 89 -3.44 10.36 -23.05
C PHE A 89 -2.75 9.59 -24.18
N TRP A 90 -2.78 8.25 -24.13
CA TRP A 90 -2.20 7.40 -25.16
C TRP A 90 -3.12 7.30 -26.39
N VAL A 91 -3.10 8.37 -27.21
CA VAL A 91 -3.80 8.45 -28.51
C VAL A 91 -2.86 8.18 -29.69
N TRP A 92 -1.53 8.20 -29.47
CA TRP A 92 -0.55 7.95 -30.51
C TRP A 92 -0.22 6.46 -30.64
N ASP A 93 -0.26 5.95 -31.87
CA ASP A 93 0.09 4.56 -32.18
C ASP A 93 1.60 4.35 -32.09
N ILE A 94 2.00 3.35 -31.31
CA ILE A 94 3.35 2.79 -31.41
C ILE A 94 3.33 1.89 -32.66
N PRO A 95 4.36 1.90 -33.53
CA PRO A 95 4.37 1.18 -34.80
C PRO A 95 3.96 -0.31 -34.78
N PHE A 96 3.93 -0.97 -33.62
CA PHE A 96 3.51 -2.37 -33.45
C PHE A 96 2.35 -2.59 -32.46
N ILE A 97 1.87 -1.56 -31.75
CA ILE A 97 0.87 -1.71 -30.67
C ILE A 97 -0.16 -0.58 -30.79
N PRO A 98 -1.48 -0.88 -30.94
CA PRO A 98 -2.49 0.16 -31.04
C PRO A 98 -2.54 0.98 -29.76
N ALA A 99 -2.70 2.30 -29.88
CA ALA A 99 -2.62 3.23 -28.73
C ALA A 99 -3.52 2.83 -27.55
N LYS A 100 -4.73 2.33 -27.85
CA LYS A 100 -5.71 1.85 -26.86
C LYS A 100 -5.21 0.69 -26.02
N PHE A 101 -4.40 -0.22 -26.58
CA PHE A 101 -3.80 -1.32 -25.82
C PHE A 101 -2.72 -0.82 -24.88
N VAL A 102 -1.94 0.18 -25.28
CA VAL A 102 -0.91 0.77 -24.42
C VAL A 102 -1.53 1.46 -23.21
N GLY A 103 -2.59 2.25 -23.44
CA GLY A 103 -3.33 2.91 -22.38
C GLY A 103 -3.95 1.94 -21.36
N LEU A 104 -4.35 0.74 -21.82
CA LEU A 104 -4.88 -0.32 -20.96
C LEU A 104 -3.77 -1.09 -20.21
N LEU A 105 -2.67 -1.43 -20.89
CA LEU A 105 -1.60 -2.26 -20.34
C LEU A 105 -0.68 -1.49 -19.40
N ALA A 106 -0.46 -0.19 -19.62
CA ALA A 106 0.41 0.64 -18.78
C ALA A 106 0.05 0.59 -17.27
N PRO A 107 -1.21 0.87 -16.84
CA PRO A 107 -1.57 0.80 -15.43
C PRO A 107 -1.51 -0.64 -14.88
N MET A 108 -1.77 -1.65 -15.71
CA MET A 108 -1.63 -3.06 -15.32
C MET A 108 -0.18 -3.41 -14.99
N VAL A 109 0.77 -3.01 -15.85
CA VAL A 109 2.20 -3.23 -15.63
C VAL A 109 2.69 -2.51 -14.38
N ILE A 110 2.21 -1.28 -14.12
CA ILE A 110 2.53 -0.54 -12.89
C ILE A 110 2.00 -1.28 -11.66
N GLY A 111 0.75 -1.76 -11.69
CA GLY A 111 0.16 -2.54 -10.59
C GLY A 111 0.94 -3.82 -10.30
N ILE A 112 1.34 -4.54 -11.35
CA ILE A 112 2.21 -5.72 -11.24
C ILE A 112 3.57 -5.34 -10.67
N ALA A 113 4.19 -4.25 -11.11
CA ALA A 113 5.49 -3.79 -10.58
C ALA A 113 5.42 -3.47 -9.08
N VAL A 114 4.32 -2.89 -8.60
CA VAL A 114 4.09 -2.65 -7.15
C VAL A 114 3.94 -3.98 -6.40
N LEU A 115 3.22 -4.95 -6.97
CA LEU A 115 3.09 -6.30 -6.38
C LEU A 115 4.45 -7.02 -6.28
N PHE A 116 5.33 -6.81 -7.26
CA PHE A 116 6.69 -7.40 -7.28
C PHE A 116 7.72 -6.59 -6.47
N LEU A 117 7.37 -5.39 -6.01
CA LEU A 117 8.24 -4.51 -5.21
C LEU A 117 8.83 -5.17 -3.95
N PRO A 118 8.08 -5.93 -3.11
CA PRO A 118 8.66 -6.62 -1.95
C PRO A 118 9.74 -7.63 -2.35
N PHE A 119 9.58 -8.32 -3.48
CA PHE A 119 10.56 -9.30 -3.96
C PHE A 119 11.84 -8.60 -4.47
N TYR A 120 11.68 -7.48 -5.19
CA TYR A 120 12.81 -6.67 -5.65
C TYR A 120 13.61 -6.04 -4.48
N ASP A 121 12.93 -5.54 -3.45
CA ASP A 121 13.60 -4.97 -2.26
C ASP A 121 14.25 -6.05 -1.36
N THR A 122 13.83 -7.31 -1.50
CA THR A 122 14.44 -8.46 -0.84
C THR A 122 15.68 -8.95 -1.59
N TRP A 123 15.66 -8.96 -2.93
CA TRP A 123 16.80 -9.36 -3.77
C TRP A 123 18.07 -8.53 -3.48
N ASN A 124 17.90 -7.23 -3.22
CA ASN A 124 19.03 -6.33 -2.92
C ASN A 124 19.60 -6.50 -1.49
N LYS A 125 19.22 -7.56 -0.76
CA LYS A 125 19.73 -7.89 0.58
C LYS A 125 20.01 -9.40 0.65
N GLY A 126 21.29 -9.76 0.63
CA GLY A 126 21.71 -11.06 1.15
C GLY A 126 21.20 -11.21 2.57
N GLY A 127 20.42 -12.26 2.82
CA GLY A 127 20.12 -12.85 4.13
C GLY A 127 19.71 -11.92 5.26
N GLY A 128 18.44 -12.01 5.66
CA GLY A 128 18.10 -11.89 7.08
C GLY A 128 17.46 -10.58 7.52
N GLU A 129 16.34 -10.77 8.21
CA GLU A 129 15.70 -9.88 9.17
C GLU A 129 14.91 -8.69 8.61
N GLY A 130 13.59 -8.78 8.85
CA GLY A 130 12.58 -7.74 8.73
C GLY A 130 12.83 -6.57 9.66
N GLN A 131 13.93 -5.85 9.44
CA GLN A 131 14.13 -4.54 10.01
C GLN A 131 13.28 -3.55 9.23
N LEU A 132 12.38 -2.86 9.95
CA LEU A 132 11.75 -1.61 9.56
C LEU A 132 12.85 -0.54 9.37
N LYS A 133 13.70 -0.71 8.36
CA LYS A 133 14.77 0.23 8.03
C LYS A 133 14.11 1.53 7.61
N HIS A 134 14.40 2.60 8.35
CA HIS A 134 13.98 3.96 8.04
C HIS A 134 14.09 4.26 6.54
N ILE A 135 13.08 4.93 5.98
CA ILE A 135 12.96 5.33 4.55
C ILE A 135 14.28 5.87 3.98
N ARG A 136 15.04 6.62 4.78
CA ARG A 136 16.34 7.22 4.42
C ARG A 136 17.39 6.22 3.92
N ARG A 137 17.37 4.96 4.35
CA ARG A 137 18.35 3.92 3.94
C ARG A 137 17.95 3.18 2.65
N ARG A 138 16.69 3.29 2.19
CA ARG A 138 16.19 2.62 0.98
C ARG A 138 16.00 3.61 -0.17
N LYS A 139 17.02 4.39 -0.47
CA LYS A 139 16.96 5.48 -1.47
C LYS A 139 16.39 4.99 -2.82
N LYS A 140 16.83 3.84 -3.33
CA LYS A 140 16.36 3.29 -4.62
C LYS A 140 14.86 2.92 -4.60
N GLY A 141 14.40 2.15 -3.61
CA GLY A 141 12.99 1.77 -3.49
C GLY A 141 12.07 2.96 -3.20
N ALA A 142 12.52 3.91 -2.37
CA ALA A 142 11.80 5.15 -2.11
C ALA A 142 11.69 6.02 -3.37
N LEU A 143 12.75 6.13 -4.17
CA LEU A 143 12.72 6.87 -5.43
C LEU A 143 11.75 6.24 -6.44
N ILE A 144 11.72 4.91 -6.56
CA ILE A 144 10.76 4.20 -7.43
C ILE A 144 9.33 4.46 -6.95
N ALA A 145 9.05 4.35 -5.66
CA ALA A 145 7.72 4.62 -5.11
C ALA A 145 7.29 6.08 -5.32
N ILE A 146 8.19 7.04 -5.07
CA ILE A 146 7.94 8.47 -5.34
C ILE A 146 7.66 8.70 -6.83
N PHE A 147 8.42 8.06 -7.71
CA PHE A 147 8.21 8.16 -9.15
C PHE A 147 6.83 7.63 -9.56
N ILE A 148 6.41 6.47 -9.03
CA ILE A 148 5.08 5.89 -9.29
C ILE A 148 3.97 6.82 -8.81
N LEU A 149 4.10 7.36 -7.59
CA LEU A 149 3.12 8.31 -7.03
C LEU A 149 3.04 9.59 -7.87
N LEU A 150 4.20 10.14 -8.26
CA LEU A 150 4.27 11.35 -9.07
C LEU A 150 3.67 11.12 -10.46
N GLN A 151 3.92 9.97 -11.09
CA GLN A 151 3.27 9.58 -12.34
C GLN A 151 1.75 9.46 -12.19
N ALA A 152 1.26 8.83 -11.12
CA ALA A 152 -0.17 8.70 -10.86
C ALA A 152 -0.87 10.07 -10.68
N VAL A 153 -0.22 11.00 -9.96
CA VAL A 153 -0.72 12.37 -9.78
C VAL A 153 -0.71 13.14 -11.09
N ILE A 154 0.39 13.07 -11.87
CA ILE A 154 0.46 13.73 -13.18
C ILE A 154 -0.63 13.19 -14.10
N MET A 155 -0.80 11.88 -14.20
CA MET A 155 -1.82 11.29 -15.08
C MET A 155 -3.23 11.64 -14.63
N GLY A 156 -3.50 11.65 -13.32
CA GLY A 156 -4.78 12.11 -12.78
C GLY A 156 -5.06 13.59 -13.11
N ALA A 157 -4.06 14.46 -12.94
CA ALA A 157 -4.17 15.88 -13.30
C ALA A 157 -4.35 16.07 -14.83
N MET A 158 -3.60 15.33 -15.64
CA MET A 158 -3.71 15.34 -17.10
C MET A 158 -5.11 14.92 -17.57
N ALA A 159 -5.73 13.94 -16.92
CA ALA A 159 -7.08 13.51 -17.25
C ALA A 159 -8.11 14.65 -17.10
N VAL A 160 -7.96 15.46 -16.05
CA VAL A 160 -8.80 16.64 -15.79
C VAL A 160 -8.50 17.77 -16.78
N ILE A 161 -7.22 17.98 -17.14
CA ILE A 161 -6.80 19.03 -18.09
C ILE A 161 -7.28 18.74 -19.52
N LEU A 162 -7.20 17.48 -19.97
CA LEU A 162 -7.66 17.05 -21.29
C LEU A 162 -9.17 17.30 -21.46
N GLU A 163 -9.98 17.15 -20.42
CA GLU A 163 -11.42 17.40 -20.51
C GLU A 163 -11.76 18.89 -20.53
N LYS A 164 -10.99 19.73 -19.82
CA LYS A 164 -11.18 21.19 -19.86
C LYS A 164 -10.90 21.80 -21.24
N GLY A 165 -10.55 20.99 -22.24
CA GLY A 165 -10.31 21.41 -23.62
C GLY A 165 -9.06 22.29 -23.77
N LEU A 166 -8.21 22.31 -22.74
CA LEU A 166 -7.03 23.16 -22.64
C LEU A 166 -5.86 22.60 -23.47
N LEU A 167 -5.91 21.29 -23.76
CA LEU A 167 -5.07 20.59 -24.73
C LEU A 167 -5.99 19.78 -25.65
N LYS A 168 -6.18 20.24 -26.90
CA LYS A 168 -6.72 19.39 -27.97
C LYS A 168 -5.53 18.61 -28.56
N LEU A 169 -5.45 17.33 -28.22
CA LEU A 169 -4.55 16.36 -28.86
C LEU A 169 -5.31 15.64 -29.98
#